data_AF-A0A951I3M2-F1
#
_entry.id   AF-A0A951I3M2-F1
#
_cell.length_a   1.000
_cell.length_b   1.000
_cell.length_c   1.000
_cell.angle_alpha   90.00
_cell.angle_beta   90.00
_cell.angle_gamma   90.00
#
_symmetry.space_group_name_H-M   'P 1'
#
loop_
_entity.id
_entity.type
_entity.pdbx_description
1 polymer ?
#
loop_
_entity_poly.entity_id
_entity_poly.type
_entity_poly.pdbx_seq_one_letter_code
_entity_poly.pdbx_strand_id
1 'polypeptide(L)'
;MSRQLAKHWITVAKYERMGEASIFCSDARLELLEGGIYELSPSGSRHAACVDFLISLLTEPARRRFIVRGQNPIRLDDFSDFLCLSSA
;
A
#
# COMPACT_ATOMS: atom_id res chain seq x y z
N MET A 1 31.60 1.63 22.45
CA MET A 1 31.35 0.55 21.47
C MET A 1 30.24 1.00 20.54
N SER A 2 30.50 1.17 19.24
CA SER A 2 29.47 1.42 18.24
C SER A 2 28.85 0.08 17.82
N ARG A 3 27.53 -0.03 17.89
CA ARG A 3 26.81 -1.24 17.48
C ARG A 3 26.60 -1.17 15.97
N GLN A 4 27.17 -2.10 15.23
CA GLN A 4 26.96 -2.19 13.79
C GLN A 4 25.52 -2.67 13.55
N LEU A 5 24.71 -1.85 12.88
CA LEU A 5 23.32 -2.19 12.55
C LEU A 5 23.28 -2.90 11.20
N ALA A 6 22.69 -4.09 11.16
CA ALA A 6 22.39 -4.79 9.93
C ALA A 6 20.96 -4.47 9.47
N LYS A 7 20.83 -3.81 8.31
CA LYS A 7 19.51 -3.56 7.70
C LYS A 7 19.00 -4.85 7.08
N HIS A 8 17.83 -5.30 7.52
CA HIS A 8 17.13 -6.44 6.94
C HIS A 8 15.94 -5.93 6.14
N TRP A 9 15.85 -6.37 4.89
CA TRP A 9 14.80 -5.95 3.96
C TRP A 9 13.66 -6.96 4.03
N ILE A 10 12.42 -6.48 4.03
CA ILE A 10 11.23 -7.33 4.03
C ILE A 10 10.78 -7.53 2.58
N THR A 11 10.60 -8.78 2.17
CA THR A 11 9.99 -9.08 0.87
C THR A 11 8.46 -9.05 0.97
N VAL A 12 7.77 -8.89 -0.15
CA VAL A 12 6.30 -8.96 -0.23
C VAL A 12 5.78 -10.27 0.36
N ALA A 13 6.38 -11.40 -0.01
CA ALA A 13 5.97 -12.71 0.52
C ALA A 13 6.18 -12.86 2.05
N LYS A 14 7.09 -12.08 2.64
CA LYS A 14 7.24 -12.04 4.09
C LYS A 14 6.20 -11.10 4.71
N TYR A 15 5.97 -9.95 4.10
CA TYR A 15 4.96 -8.99 4.51
C TYR A 15 3.54 -9.60 4.54
N GLU A 16 3.15 -10.34 3.49
CA GLU A 16 1.87 -11.06 3.42
C GLU A 16 1.73 -12.07 4.58
N ARG A 17 2.76 -12.91 4.81
CA ARG A 17 2.77 -13.86 5.94
C ARG A 17 2.68 -13.19 7.31
N MET A 18 3.24 -12.00 7.46
CA MET A 18 3.12 -11.22 8.70
C MET A 18 1.67 -10.75 8.91
N GLY A 19 0.98 -10.35 7.83
CA GLY A 19 -0.45 -10.05 7.83
C GLY A 19 -1.31 -11.27 8.21
N GLU A 20 -1.09 -12.40 7.54
CA GLU A 20 -1.80 -13.67 7.83
C GLU A 20 -1.62 -14.13 9.29
N ALA A 21 -0.42 -13.92 9.85
CA ALA A 21 -0.11 -14.21 11.24
C ALA A 21 -0.63 -13.16 12.24
N SER A 22 -1.40 -12.17 11.79
CA SER A 22 -1.96 -11.09 12.63
C SER A 22 -0.90 -10.30 13.41
N ILE A 23 0.28 -10.10 12.82
CA ILE A 23 1.37 -9.32 13.46
C ILE A 23 1.04 -7.82 13.45
N PHE A 24 0.29 -7.36 12.45
CA PHE A 24 -0.16 -5.98 12.35
C PHE A 24 -1.52 -5.80 13.01
N CYS A 25 -1.79 -4.59 13.52
CA CYS A 25 -3.13 -4.22 13.97
C CYS A 25 -4.10 -4.31 12.79
N SER A 26 -5.34 -4.76 13.03
CA SER A 26 -6.38 -4.88 11.99
C SER A 26 -6.67 -3.56 11.29
N ASP A 27 -6.52 -2.46 12.01
CA ASP A 27 -6.79 -1.11 11.50
C ASP A 27 -5.52 -0.44 10.95
N ALA A 28 -4.37 -1.13 10.97
CA ALA A 28 -3.12 -0.59 10.48
C ALA A 28 -3.16 -0.43 8.97
N ARG A 29 -3.02 0.80 8.50
CA ARG A 29 -2.87 1.11 7.08
C ARG A 29 -1.39 1.14 6.77
N LEU A 30 -0.83 -0.01 6.40
CA LEU A 30 0.59 -0.17 6.12
C LEU A 30 0.85 -0.30 4.62
N GLU A 31 2.04 0.11 4.18
CA GLU A 31 2.56 -0.10 2.83
C GLU A 31 3.98 -0.63 2.91
N LEU A 32 4.36 -1.52 1.98
CA LEU A 32 5.73 -2.00 1.84
C LEU A 32 6.41 -1.24 0.70
N LEU A 33 7.43 -0.45 1.01
CA LEU A 33 8.19 0.33 0.03
C LEU A 33 9.67 0.01 0.17
N GLU A 34 10.28 -0.52 -0.89
CA GLU A 34 11.71 -0.87 -0.91
C GLU A 34 12.15 -1.66 0.33
N GLY A 35 11.34 -2.65 0.71
CA GLY A 35 11.57 -3.53 1.85
C GLY A 35 11.42 -2.90 3.24
N GLY A 36 10.94 -1.66 3.32
CA GLY A 36 10.51 -0.99 4.55
C GLY A 36 8.98 -0.98 4.69
N ILE A 37 8.48 -1.13 5.91
CA ILE A 37 7.05 -1.04 6.23
C ILE A 37 6.75 0.37 6.72
N TYR A 38 5.82 1.05 6.06
CA TYR A 38 5.44 2.44 6.33
C TYR A 38 3.97 2.53 6.70
N GLU A 39 3.63 3.41 7.63
CA GLU A 39 2.24 3.72 7.97
C GLU A 39 1.71 4.84 7.07
N LEU A 40 0.55 4.60 6.48
CA LEU A 40 -0.15 5.57 5.67
C LEU A 40 -0.74 6.66 6.54
N SER A 41 -0.58 7.90 6.10
CA SER A 41 -1.29 9.01 6.70
C SER A 41 -2.80 8.86 6.48
N PRO A 42 -3.63 9.17 7.49
CA PRO A 42 -5.07 9.15 7.33
C PRO A 42 -5.50 10.15 6.24
N SER A 43 -6.29 9.67 5.29
CA SER A 43 -6.85 10.49 4.22
C SER A 43 -8.09 11.25 4.72
N GLY A 44 -8.01 12.57 4.81
CA GLY A 44 -9.16 13.42 5.14
C GLY A 44 -10.17 13.58 3.98
N SER A 45 -11.34 14.13 4.28
CA SER A 45 -12.44 14.31 3.31
C SER A 45 -12.04 15.07 2.04
N ARG A 46 -11.20 16.11 2.18
CA ARG A 46 -10.67 16.86 1.03
C ARG A 46 -9.81 15.98 0.12
N HIS A 47 -8.97 15.12 0.69
CA HIS A 47 -8.16 14.19 -0.07
C HIS A 47 -9.05 13.18 -0.82
N ALA A 48 -10.03 12.59 -0.12
CA ALA A 48 -10.99 11.67 -0.73
C ALA A 48 -11.74 12.31 -1.92
N ALA A 49 -12.26 13.53 -1.75
CA ALA A 49 -12.96 14.25 -2.82
C ALA A 49 -12.06 14.51 -4.05
N CYS A 50 -10.78 14.85 -3.84
CA CYS A 50 -9.82 15.01 -4.93
C CYS A 50 -9.58 13.68 -5.67
N VAL A 51 -9.44 12.57 -4.93
CA VAL A 51 -9.25 11.24 -5.53
C VAL A 51 -10.47 10.82 -6.34
N ASP A 52 -11.68 10.95 -5.79
CA ASP A 52 -12.92 10.57 -6.47
C ASP A 52 -13.13 11.40 -7.74
N PHE A 53 -12.85 12.71 -7.67
CA PHE A 53 -12.89 13.60 -8.83
C PHE A 53 -11.94 13.13 -9.94
N LEU A 54 -10.69 12.81 -9.60
CA LEU A 54 -9.69 12.34 -10.57
C LEU A 54 -10.06 10.99 -11.17
N ILE A 55 -10.56 10.05 -10.36
CA ILE A 55 -11.02 8.75 -10.85
C ILE A 55 -12.16 8.94 -11.87
N SER A 56 -13.15 9.77 -11.53
CA SER A 56 -14.28 10.07 -12.44
C SER A 56 -13.81 10.69 -13.76
N LEU A 57 -12.93 11.70 -13.68
CA LEU A 57 -12.38 12.41 -14.83
C LEU A 57 -11.60 11.49 -15.77
N LEU A 58 -10.81 10.57 -15.21
CA LEU A 58 -9.95 9.67 -15.98
C LEU A 58 -10.68 8.42 -16.49
N THR A 59 -11.75 7.99 -15.82
CA THR A 59 -12.47 6.77 -16.18
C THR A 59 -13.12 6.89 -17.54
N GLU A 60 -13.80 8.00 -17.83
CA GLU A 60 -14.56 8.17 -19.07
C GLU A 60 -13.72 8.01 -20.35
N PRO A 61 -12.56 8.69 -20.52
CA PRO A 61 -11.70 8.45 -21.68
C PRO A 61 -11.04 7.06 -21.68
N ALA A 62 -10.90 6.42 -20.52
CA ALA A 62 -10.23 5.13 -20.37
C ALA A 62 -11.12 3.90 -20.68
N ARG A 63 -12.45 4.02 -20.59
CA ARG A 63 -13.43 2.90 -20.58
C ARG A 63 -13.24 1.81 -21.64
N ARG A 64 -12.68 2.14 -22.81
CA ARG A 64 -12.52 1.18 -23.93
C ARG A 64 -11.17 0.45 -23.95
N ARG A 65 -10.20 0.87 -23.14
CA ARG A 65 -8.82 0.36 -23.23
C ARG A 65 -8.15 0.09 -21.89
N PHE A 66 -8.52 0.80 -20.83
CA PHE A 66 -7.85 0.74 -19.53
C PHE A 66 -8.84 0.72 -18.38
N ILE A 67 -8.38 0.22 -17.24
CA ILE A 67 -9.09 0.28 -15.96
C ILE A 67 -8.39 1.33 -15.11
N VAL A 68 -9.14 2.31 -14.61
CA VAL A 68 -8.63 3.29 -13.65
C VAL A 68 -8.79 2.70 -12.25
N ARG A 69 -7.68 2.48 -11.55
CA ARG A 69 -7.66 2.01 -10.16
C ARG A 69 -7.05 3.10 -9.28
N GLY A 70 -7.81 3.61 -8.31
CA GLY A 70 -7.29 4.54 -7.28
C GLY A 70 -7.21 3.84 -5.93
N GLN A 71 -6.15 4.13 -5.15
CA GLN A 71 -5.91 3.61 -3.78
C GLN A 71 -6.13 2.10 -3.61
N ASN A 72 -5.87 1.32 -4.66
CA ASN A 72 -6.02 -0.12 -4.62
C ASN A 72 -4.64 -0.80 -4.53
N PRO A 73 -4.56 -1.98 -3.89
CA PRO A 73 -3.34 -2.75 -3.85
C PRO A 73 -2.71 -3.03 -5.20
N ILE A 74 -1.39 -2.83 -5.26
CA ILE A 74 -0.55 -3.17 -6.39
C ILE A 74 0.84 -3.59 -5.91
N ARG A 75 1.23 -4.79 -6.32
CA ARG A 75 2.59 -5.26 -6.21
C ARG A 75 3.42 -4.71 -7.35
N LEU A 76 4.52 -4.02 -7.03
CA LEU A 76 5.44 -3.47 -8.03
C LEU A 76 6.61 -4.41 -8.28
N ASP A 77 7.18 -4.99 -7.21
CA ASP A 77 8.29 -5.94 -7.28
C ASP A 77 8.29 -6.86 -6.03
N ASP A 78 9.44 -7.46 -5.69
CA ASP A 78 9.58 -8.35 -4.53
C ASP A 78 9.76 -7.63 -3.20
N PHE A 79 9.96 -6.32 -3.21
CA PHE A 79 10.23 -5.47 -2.06
C PHE A 79 9.25 -4.28 -1.94
N SER A 80 8.39 -4.07 -2.93
CA SER A 80 7.45 -2.95 -2.97
C SER A 80 6.03 -3.44 -3.29
N ASP A 81 5.13 -3.21 -2.35
CA ASP A 81 3.71 -3.48 -2.48
C ASP A 81 2.90 -2.39 -1.77
N PHE A 82 2.00 -1.76 -2.52
CA PHE A 82 1.04 -0.78 -2.00
C PHE A 82 -0.20 -1.50 -1.45
N LEU A 83 0.01 -2.51 -0.61
CA LEU A 83 -1.03 -3.33 0.00
C LEU A 83 -1.54 -2.66 1.27
N CYS A 84 -2.72 -2.03 1.22
CA CYS A 84 -3.48 -1.82 2.44
C CYS A 84 -3.93 -3.22 2.91
N LEU A 85 -3.26 -3.80 3.92
CA LEU A 85 -3.70 -5.03 4.58
C LEU A 85 -5.02 -4.78 5.33
N SER A 86 -6.08 -4.52 4.58
CA SER A 86 -7.47 -4.51 5.00
C SER A 86 -8.03 -5.89 4.64
N SER A 87 -7.55 -6.93 5.31
CA SER A 87 -8.14 -8.26 5.20
C SER A 87 -8.06 -8.97 6.54
N ALA A 88 -8.94 -8.52 7.44
CA ALA A 88 -9.87 -9.41 8.13
C ALA A 88 -11.27 -8.83 7.93
#